data_AF-A0A437JYG1-F1
#
_entry.id   AF-A0A437JYG1-F1
#
_cell.length_a   1.000
_cell.length_b   1.000
_cell.length_c   1.000
_cell.angle_alpha   90.00
_cell.angle_beta   90.00
_cell.angle_gamma   90.00
#
_symmetry.space_group_name_H-M   'P 1'
#
loop_
_entity.id
_entity.type
_entity.pdbx_description
1 polymer ?
#
loop_
_entity_poly.entity_id
_entity_poly.type
_entity_poly.pdbx_seq_one_letter_code
_entity_poly.pdbx_strand_id
1 'polypeptide(L)'
;MKHTLITLAALLACGTAWSQARLVHAEGTVTLDGRPVVEGTDFDQGRVRTADGGTAQLRFIDGTLLMLGSASEVALPRAGFKELALTAGGLRLATGSPDWYVLVGDGQAGERQLRATGFLKLEWCRADAGCTLTPGLYGSVAQGEAVLEYQGGRSVLRNRHFRWDGAAVRPEILAQPPLLAVDQPRREAAEQARVAVAAQLKAGIEAFGAEQDAVAAEALKRVREAAPGEPLVPYYLGLIALRQGDNAEALRQLQQYAREDPEGATAREVPKTLTVLSSAQLQQEVQAAVAREREVAVAEPEPGSIAVQAFVNRGDEQYRAMAKGLAAMIIADLTKVPGLTVLEREKVQLLLDEMKLGDAGLANPDGAVRSGRLMRAEKVIVGNFEVQ
;
A
#
# COMPACT_ATOMS: atom_id res chain seq x y z
N MET A 1 -1.99 -30.80 -60.89
CA MET A 1 -1.66 -29.55 -60.16
C MET A 1 -1.30 -29.91 -58.73
N LYS A 2 -0.02 -29.63 -58.37
CA LYS A 2 0.60 -29.53 -57.03
C LYS A 2 0.34 -30.65 -56.01
N HIS A 3 1.24 -31.64 -55.97
CA HIS A 3 1.55 -32.43 -54.77
C HIS A 3 3.08 -32.63 -54.71
N THR A 4 3.81 -31.76 -54.00
CA THR A 4 5.11 -32.11 -53.37
C THR A 4 5.58 -31.01 -52.39
N LEU A 5 6.08 -31.47 -51.23
CA LEU A 5 6.96 -30.82 -50.23
C LEU A 5 6.29 -29.73 -49.35
N ILE A 6 6.39 -29.74 -48.02
CA ILE A 6 7.60 -29.55 -47.17
C ILE A 6 7.20 -30.00 -45.74
N THR A 7 7.86 -31.02 -45.16
CA THR A 7 8.92 -30.92 -44.13
C THR A 7 8.48 -30.45 -42.73
N LEU A 8 8.54 -31.39 -41.78
CA LEU A 8 9.04 -31.26 -40.40
C LEU A 8 8.90 -29.86 -39.73
N ALA A 9 7.90 -29.71 -38.85
CA ALA A 9 7.91 -28.67 -37.80
C ALA A 9 7.16 -29.16 -36.55
N ALA A 10 7.94 -29.35 -35.46
CA ALA A 10 7.57 -29.30 -34.02
C ALA A 10 6.36 -30.16 -33.56
N LEU A 11 6.48 -31.19 -32.71
CA LEU A 11 7.32 -31.35 -31.51
C LEU A 11 7.46 -30.04 -30.72
N LEU A 12 6.32 -29.50 -30.27
CA LEU A 12 6.15 -28.64 -29.09
C LEU A 12 4.66 -28.23 -28.97
N ALA A 13 3.77 -29.21 -28.77
CA ALA A 13 2.50 -28.93 -28.09
C ALA A 13 2.76 -29.09 -26.59
N CYS A 14 3.53 -28.16 -26.02
CA CYS A 14 3.48 -27.92 -24.58
C CYS A 14 2.11 -27.32 -24.31
N GLY A 15 1.11 -28.17 -24.11
CA GLY A 15 -0.18 -27.76 -23.58
C GLY A 15 0.09 -27.24 -22.17
N THR A 16 0.31 -25.94 -22.04
CA THR A 16 0.37 -25.27 -20.75
C THR A 16 -0.88 -25.67 -19.98
N ALA A 17 -0.72 -26.26 -18.81
CA ALA A 17 -1.83 -26.51 -17.89
C ALA A 17 -2.06 -25.19 -17.13
N TRP A 18 -3.14 -24.47 -17.47
CA TRP A 18 -3.39 -23.11 -16.95
C TRP A 18 -3.99 -23.11 -15.54
N SER A 19 -4.23 -24.29 -14.95
CA SER A 19 -4.99 -24.46 -13.71
C SER A 19 -4.29 -25.34 -12.67
N GLN A 20 -2.95 -25.42 -12.69
CA GLN A 20 -2.22 -26.03 -11.59
C GLN A 20 -2.47 -25.21 -10.31
N ALA A 21 -2.96 -25.88 -9.28
CA ALA A 21 -3.17 -25.31 -7.96
C ALA A 21 -1.98 -25.67 -7.08
N ARG A 22 -1.50 -24.70 -6.29
CA ARG A 22 -0.55 -24.91 -5.21
C ARG A 22 -1.24 -24.72 -3.87
N LEU A 23 -1.11 -25.67 -2.96
CA LEU A 23 -1.45 -25.48 -1.55
C LEU A 23 -0.44 -24.52 -0.92
N VAL A 24 -0.83 -23.27 -0.65
CA VAL A 24 0.07 -22.24 -0.12
C VAL A 24 0.00 -22.10 1.39
N HIS A 25 -1.13 -22.47 1.98
CA HIS A 25 -1.29 -22.50 3.43
C HIS A 25 -2.19 -23.66 3.85
N ALA A 26 -1.85 -24.33 4.94
CA ALA A 26 -2.65 -25.40 5.52
C ALA A 26 -2.58 -25.35 7.06
N GLU A 27 -3.74 -25.28 7.70
CA GLU A 27 -3.90 -25.39 9.14
C GLU A 27 -4.69 -26.67 9.45
N GLY A 28 -4.20 -27.50 10.37
CA GLY A 28 -4.80 -28.81 10.65
C GLY A 28 -4.59 -29.83 9.53
N THR A 29 -5.46 -30.85 9.46
CA THR A 29 -5.34 -31.92 8.46
C THR A 29 -6.02 -31.52 7.15
N VAL A 30 -5.25 -31.46 6.07
CA VAL A 30 -5.72 -31.25 4.69
C VAL A 30 -5.39 -32.47 3.86
N THR A 31 -6.36 -32.96 3.08
CA THR A 31 -6.19 -34.12 2.20
C THR A 31 -6.51 -33.78 0.76
N LEU A 32 -5.80 -34.41 -0.18
CA LEU A 32 -6.08 -34.45 -1.61
C LEU A 32 -6.39 -35.89 -1.99
N ASP A 33 -7.60 -36.15 -2.51
CA ASP A 33 -8.09 -37.49 -2.85
C ASP A 33 -7.90 -38.51 -1.71
N GLY A 34 -8.14 -38.05 -0.47
CA GLY A 34 -8.02 -38.84 0.75
C GLY A 34 -6.59 -39.05 1.26
N ARG A 35 -5.58 -38.49 0.59
CA ARG A 35 -4.17 -38.53 1.05
C ARG A 35 -3.78 -37.21 1.71
N PRO A 36 -3.13 -37.21 2.89
CA PRO A 36 -2.63 -35.98 3.49
C PRO A 36 -1.68 -35.24 2.56
N VAL A 37 -1.81 -33.90 2.51
CA VAL A 37 -0.95 -33.02 1.72
C VAL A 37 -0.39 -31.89 2.60
N VAL A 38 0.75 -31.35 2.21
CA VAL A 38 1.44 -30.28 2.95
C VAL A 38 1.58 -29.03 2.09
N GLU A 39 1.86 -27.89 2.72
CA GLU A 39 2.14 -26.64 2.02
C GLU A 39 3.25 -26.84 0.96
N GLY A 40 3.08 -26.21 -0.20
CA GLY A 40 3.93 -26.37 -1.38
C GLY A 40 3.50 -27.48 -2.33
N THR A 41 2.53 -28.33 -1.97
CA THR A 41 2.02 -29.39 -2.87
C THR A 41 1.32 -28.78 -4.07
N ASP A 42 1.74 -29.18 -5.27
CA ASP A 42 1.11 -28.81 -6.54
C ASP A 42 0.22 -29.94 -7.07
N PHE A 43 -0.94 -29.59 -7.63
CA PHE A 43 -1.89 -30.54 -8.22
C PHE A 43 -2.80 -29.88 -9.26
N ASP A 44 -3.26 -30.68 -10.22
CA ASP A 44 -4.04 -30.19 -11.37
C ASP A 44 -5.55 -30.48 -11.27
N GLN A 45 -5.93 -31.42 -10.41
CA GLN A 45 -7.30 -31.89 -10.20
C GLN A 45 -7.37 -32.68 -8.89
N GLY A 46 -8.57 -33.00 -8.44
CA GLY A 46 -8.82 -33.87 -7.29
C GLY A 46 -9.73 -33.24 -6.25
N ARG A 47 -10.01 -33.97 -5.18
CA ARG A 47 -10.82 -33.50 -4.06
C ARG A 47 -9.95 -33.03 -2.91
N VAL A 48 -10.01 -31.74 -2.61
CA VAL A 48 -9.36 -31.14 -1.45
C VAL A 48 -10.35 -31.10 -0.30
N ARG A 49 -9.95 -31.64 0.85
CA ARG A 49 -10.77 -31.67 2.05
C ARG A 49 -10.00 -31.21 3.28
N THR A 50 -10.64 -30.36 4.08
CA THR A 50 -10.15 -29.93 5.40
C THR A 50 -10.89 -30.69 6.50
N ALA A 51 -10.19 -31.01 7.59
CA ALA A 51 -10.80 -31.57 8.79
C ALA A 51 -11.54 -30.50 9.62
N ASP A 52 -12.19 -30.90 10.71
CA ASP A 52 -12.76 -29.97 11.69
C ASP A 52 -11.67 -29.07 12.28
N GLY A 53 -11.92 -27.76 12.31
CA GLY A 53 -10.95 -26.72 12.69
C GLY A 53 -9.85 -26.47 11.66
N GLY A 54 -9.76 -27.26 10.59
CA GLY A 54 -8.74 -27.11 9.57
C GLY A 54 -9.03 -26.00 8.56
N THR A 55 -8.00 -25.42 7.95
CA THR A 55 -8.13 -24.47 6.85
C THR A 55 -7.12 -24.78 5.75
N ALA A 56 -7.45 -24.42 4.51
CA ALA A 56 -6.53 -24.55 3.39
C ALA A 56 -6.64 -23.35 2.46
N GLN A 57 -5.51 -22.88 1.94
CA GLN A 57 -5.45 -21.87 0.90
C GLN A 57 -4.74 -22.43 -0.31
N LEU A 58 -5.41 -22.36 -1.46
CA LEU A 58 -4.88 -22.74 -2.76
C LEU A 58 -4.64 -21.48 -3.59
N ARG A 59 -3.53 -21.48 -4.32
CA ARG A 59 -3.21 -20.46 -5.32
C ARG A 59 -3.09 -21.10 -6.69
N PHE A 60 -3.85 -20.61 -7.64
CA PHE A 60 -3.76 -21.01 -9.05
C PHE A 60 -2.74 -20.14 -9.79
N ILE A 61 -2.23 -20.65 -10.91
CA ILE A 61 -1.26 -19.94 -11.77
C ILE A 61 -1.80 -18.59 -12.24
N ASP A 62 -3.11 -18.48 -12.49
CA ASP A 62 -3.76 -17.24 -12.94
C ASP A 62 -3.94 -16.19 -11.82
N GLY A 63 -3.41 -16.46 -10.62
CA GLY A 63 -3.53 -15.59 -9.46
C GLY A 63 -4.82 -15.78 -8.66
N THR A 64 -5.73 -16.66 -9.10
CA THR A 64 -6.93 -16.98 -8.33
C THR A 64 -6.53 -17.57 -6.97
N LEU A 65 -7.18 -17.10 -5.91
CA LEU A 65 -7.05 -17.65 -4.58
C LEU A 65 -8.35 -18.33 -4.16
N LEU A 66 -8.22 -19.54 -3.65
CA LEU A 66 -9.31 -20.33 -3.10
C LEU A 66 -8.97 -20.66 -1.65
N MET A 67 -9.87 -20.33 -0.72
CA MET A 67 -9.72 -20.65 0.69
C MET A 67 -10.87 -21.54 1.16
N LEU A 68 -10.52 -22.65 1.82
CA LEU A 68 -11.42 -23.59 2.44
C LEU A 68 -11.41 -23.39 3.95
N GLY A 69 -12.60 -23.38 4.55
CA GLY A 69 -12.80 -23.34 5.99
C GLY A 69 -12.74 -24.72 6.64
N SER A 70 -13.18 -24.79 7.89
CA SER A 70 -13.33 -26.06 8.64
C SER A 70 -14.33 -26.99 7.94
N ALA A 71 -14.05 -28.29 7.94
CA ALA A 71 -14.94 -29.32 7.40
C ALA A 71 -15.41 -29.06 5.96
N SER A 72 -14.55 -28.45 5.15
CA SER A 72 -14.84 -28.10 3.76
C SER A 72 -14.36 -29.19 2.81
N GLU A 73 -15.10 -29.40 1.74
CA GLU A 73 -14.67 -30.26 0.63
C GLU A 73 -14.96 -29.57 -0.71
N VAL A 74 -13.93 -29.49 -1.54
CA VAL A 74 -14.02 -28.98 -2.91
C VAL A 74 -13.40 -29.97 -3.89
N ALA A 75 -14.12 -30.28 -4.95
CA ALA A 75 -13.60 -31.01 -6.09
C ALA A 75 -13.14 -30.04 -7.19
N LEU A 76 -11.92 -30.22 -7.66
CA LEU A 76 -11.40 -29.55 -8.85
C LEU A 76 -11.42 -30.54 -10.02
N PRO A 77 -12.17 -30.26 -11.10
CA PRO A 77 -12.16 -31.08 -12.31
C PRO A 77 -10.82 -30.97 -13.04
N ARG A 78 -10.63 -31.79 -14.08
CA ARG A 78 -9.41 -31.82 -14.90
C ARG A 78 -8.98 -30.43 -15.37
N ALA A 79 -7.66 -30.25 -15.46
CA ALA A 79 -7.05 -29.01 -15.87
C ALA A 79 -7.61 -28.46 -17.20
N GLY A 80 -7.89 -27.16 -17.22
CA GLY A 80 -8.38 -26.43 -18.40
C GLY A 80 -9.75 -25.76 -18.25
N PHE A 81 -10.53 -26.12 -17.21
CA PHE A 81 -11.80 -25.46 -16.91
C PHE A 81 -11.70 -24.69 -15.59
N LYS A 82 -12.14 -23.42 -15.57
CA LYS A 82 -12.30 -22.62 -14.35
C LYS A 82 -13.58 -23.02 -13.63
N GLU A 83 -13.64 -24.27 -13.21
CA GLU A 83 -14.79 -24.86 -12.55
C GLU A 83 -14.33 -25.51 -11.25
N LEU A 84 -15.20 -25.52 -10.25
CA LEU A 84 -15.01 -26.26 -9.00
C LEU A 84 -16.38 -26.70 -8.47
N ALA A 85 -16.40 -27.75 -7.66
CA ALA A 85 -17.60 -28.19 -6.97
C ALA A 85 -17.42 -28.13 -5.45
N LEU A 86 -18.25 -27.33 -4.76
CA LEU A 86 -18.33 -27.27 -3.30
C LEU A 86 -19.35 -28.27 -2.78
N THR A 87 -18.88 -29.30 -2.08
CA THR A 87 -19.71 -30.42 -1.60
C THR A 87 -19.96 -30.38 -0.10
N ALA A 88 -19.09 -29.72 0.68
CA ALA A 88 -19.24 -29.52 2.12
C ALA A 88 -18.58 -28.23 2.62
N GLY A 89 -19.04 -27.70 3.75
CA GLY A 89 -18.45 -26.57 4.46
C GLY A 89 -18.54 -25.24 3.71
N GLY A 90 -17.43 -24.49 3.73
CA GLY A 90 -17.32 -23.15 3.17
C GLY A 90 -16.21 -22.96 2.15
N LEU A 91 -16.42 -22.00 1.27
CA LEU A 91 -15.52 -21.59 0.20
C LEU A 91 -15.42 -20.06 0.16
N ARG A 92 -14.20 -19.54 0.09
CA ARG A 92 -13.95 -18.16 -0.32
C ARG A 92 -13.10 -18.19 -1.58
N LEU A 93 -13.56 -17.48 -2.59
CA LEU A 93 -12.96 -17.46 -3.91
C LEU A 93 -12.68 -16.00 -4.28
N ALA A 94 -11.40 -15.68 -4.46
CA ALA A 94 -10.94 -14.39 -4.95
C ALA A 94 -10.37 -14.58 -6.36
N THR A 95 -11.13 -14.15 -7.34
CA THR A 95 -10.85 -14.34 -8.77
C THR A 95 -10.57 -13.00 -9.44
N GLY A 96 -9.72 -13.04 -10.46
CA GLY A 96 -9.64 -11.99 -11.47
C GLY A 96 -10.60 -12.26 -12.63
N SER A 97 -10.15 -11.96 -13.84
CA SER A 97 -10.77 -12.39 -15.10
C SER A 97 -9.94 -13.52 -15.72
N PRO A 98 -10.53 -14.54 -16.38
CA PRO A 98 -11.96 -14.79 -16.58
C PRO A 98 -12.67 -15.45 -15.38
N ASP A 99 -14.00 -15.49 -15.47
CA ASP A 99 -14.95 -15.96 -14.46
C ASP A 99 -14.73 -17.42 -14.05
N TRP A 100 -15.13 -17.73 -12.81
CA TRP A 100 -15.14 -19.09 -12.29
C TRP A 100 -16.57 -19.62 -12.19
N TYR A 101 -16.75 -20.88 -12.58
CA TYR A 101 -17.97 -21.64 -12.38
C TYR A 101 -17.86 -22.42 -11.07
N VAL A 102 -18.88 -22.28 -10.23
CA VAL A 102 -18.96 -22.94 -8.93
C VAL A 102 -20.23 -23.77 -8.91
N LEU A 103 -20.04 -25.08 -8.90
CA LEU A 103 -21.09 -26.06 -8.70
C LEU A 103 -21.26 -26.27 -7.19
N VAL A 104 -22.50 -26.24 -6.70
CA VAL A 104 -22.77 -26.37 -5.27
C VAL A 104 -23.87 -27.39 -5.04
N GLY A 105 -23.51 -28.50 -4.45
CA GLY A 105 -24.39 -29.62 -4.20
C GLY A 105 -23.65 -30.80 -3.61
N ASP A 106 -24.41 -31.71 -3.01
CA ASP A 106 -23.92 -32.99 -2.49
C ASP A 106 -24.16 -34.16 -3.47
N GLY A 107 -24.56 -33.84 -4.71
CA GLY A 107 -24.92 -34.83 -5.73
C GLY A 107 -26.30 -35.48 -5.54
N GLN A 108 -27.07 -35.11 -4.50
CA GLN A 108 -28.39 -35.69 -4.18
C GLN A 108 -29.54 -34.68 -4.38
N ALA A 109 -29.33 -33.41 -4.02
CA ALA A 109 -30.27 -32.32 -4.30
C ALA A 109 -29.72 -31.45 -5.43
N GLY A 110 -30.50 -31.28 -6.50
CA GLY A 110 -30.12 -30.63 -7.77
C GLY A 110 -29.01 -29.57 -7.67
N GLU A 111 -28.02 -29.71 -8.54
CA GLU A 111 -26.78 -28.94 -8.52
C GLU A 111 -27.05 -27.44 -8.76
N ARG A 112 -26.61 -26.60 -7.83
CA ARG A 112 -26.65 -25.15 -8.01
C ARG A 112 -25.46 -24.74 -8.85
N GLN A 113 -25.70 -23.92 -9.87
CA GLN A 113 -24.62 -23.37 -10.69
C GLN A 113 -24.50 -21.87 -10.48
N LEU A 114 -23.27 -21.43 -10.20
CA LEU A 114 -22.92 -20.04 -10.06
C LEU A 114 -21.76 -19.70 -10.97
N ARG A 115 -21.77 -18.51 -11.57
CA ARG A 115 -20.62 -17.89 -12.22
C ARG A 115 -20.18 -16.69 -11.40
N ALA A 116 -18.90 -16.56 -11.06
CA ALA A 116 -18.42 -15.51 -10.19
C ALA A 116 -17.13 -14.84 -10.66
N THR A 117 -17.07 -13.52 -10.45
CA THR A 117 -15.88 -12.67 -10.59
C THR A 117 -15.63 -11.89 -9.31
N GLY A 118 -14.37 -11.57 -9.02
CA GLY A 118 -14.01 -10.82 -7.82
C GLY A 118 -14.04 -11.70 -6.58
N PHE A 119 -14.74 -11.28 -5.53
CA PHE A 119 -14.74 -11.96 -4.24
C PHE A 119 -16.11 -12.57 -3.93
N LEU A 120 -16.19 -13.90 -4.03
CA LEU A 120 -17.33 -14.70 -3.65
C LEU A 120 -17.02 -15.48 -2.37
N LYS A 121 -17.96 -15.43 -1.42
CA LYS A 121 -17.97 -16.32 -0.26
C LYS A 121 -19.23 -17.17 -0.29
N LEU A 122 -19.08 -18.46 -0.02
CA LEU A 122 -20.15 -19.44 0.11
C LEU A 122 -19.95 -20.26 1.39
N GLU A 123 -21.04 -20.59 2.06
CA GLU A 123 -21.03 -21.43 3.25
C GLU A 123 -22.32 -22.25 3.33
N TRP A 124 -22.19 -23.55 3.56
CA TRP A 124 -23.32 -24.40 3.87
C TRP A 124 -23.77 -24.20 5.32
N CYS A 125 -25.05 -23.87 5.51
CA CYS A 125 -25.70 -23.99 6.81
C CYS A 125 -26.50 -25.29 6.83
N ARG A 126 -26.03 -26.26 7.62
CA ARG A 126 -26.74 -27.51 7.89
C ARG A 126 -26.94 -27.67 9.40
N ALA A 127 -28.06 -28.28 9.78
CA ALA A 127 -28.44 -28.45 11.19
C ALA A 127 -27.50 -29.39 11.96
N ASP A 128 -26.93 -30.38 11.28
CA ASP A 128 -25.94 -31.33 11.79
C ASP A 128 -24.55 -30.69 12.01
N ALA A 129 -24.25 -29.61 11.29
CA ALA A 129 -23.02 -28.82 11.43
C ALA A 129 -23.11 -27.71 12.50
N GLY A 130 -24.14 -27.73 13.36
CA GLY A 130 -24.30 -26.76 14.45
C GLY A 130 -24.73 -25.36 14.01
N CYS A 131 -25.19 -25.19 12.76
CA CYS A 131 -25.69 -23.92 12.27
C CYS A 131 -27.10 -23.64 12.81
N THR A 132 -27.31 -22.47 13.43
CA THR A 132 -28.59 -22.04 14.03
C THR A 132 -29.51 -21.28 13.07
N LEU A 133 -29.01 -20.94 11.88
CA LEU A 133 -29.79 -20.28 10.83
C LEU A 133 -30.65 -21.31 10.08
N THR A 134 -31.60 -20.83 9.28
CA THR A 134 -32.38 -21.73 8.42
C THR A 134 -31.45 -22.47 7.45
N PRO A 135 -31.61 -23.79 7.25
CA PRO A 135 -30.77 -24.55 6.34
C PRO A 135 -30.73 -23.98 4.93
N GLY A 136 -29.59 -24.12 4.27
CA GLY A 136 -29.39 -23.65 2.91
C GLY A 136 -27.96 -23.18 2.63
N LEU A 137 -27.72 -22.77 1.40
CA LEU A 137 -26.45 -22.19 1.00
C LEU A 137 -26.47 -20.68 1.25
N TYR A 138 -25.56 -20.18 2.08
CA TYR A 138 -25.38 -18.76 2.30
C TYR A 138 -24.24 -18.23 1.46
N GLY A 139 -24.38 -17.02 0.91
CA GLY A 139 -23.33 -16.42 0.13
C GLY A 139 -23.24 -14.90 0.23
N SER A 140 -22.07 -14.39 -0.12
CA SER A 140 -21.75 -12.96 -0.13
C SER A 140 -20.86 -12.64 -1.32
N VAL A 141 -21.23 -11.60 -2.08
CA VAL A 141 -20.39 -11.03 -3.15
C VAL A 141 -19.86 -9.70 -2.65
N ALA A 142 -18.60 -9.63 -2.24
CA ALA A 142 -18.00 -8.40 -1.71
C ALA A 142 -17.39 -7.52 -2.82
N GLN A 143 -16.92 -8.14 -3.89
CA GLN A 143 -16.33 -7.47 -5.06
C GLN A 143 -16.71 -8.25 -6.31
N GLY A 144 -16.92 -7.56 -7.44
CA GLY A 144 -17.30 -8.18 -8.71
C GLY A 144 -18.80 -8.53 -8.80
N GLU A 145 -19.11 -9.64 -9.44
CA GLU A 145 -20.48 -10.14 -9.60
C GLU A 145 -20.57 -11.65 -9.41
N ALA A 146 -21.73 -12.12 -8.93
CA ALA A 146 -22.11 -13.52 -9.02
C ALA A 146 -23.43 -13.66 -9.79
N VAL A 147 -23.47 -14.56 -10.76
CA VAL A 147 -24.68 -14.94 -11.49
C VAL A 147 -25.10 -16.32 -11.04
N LEU A 148 -26.28 -16.41 -10.45
CA LEU A 148 -26.86 -17.62 -9.88
C LEU A 148 -27.95 -18.12 -10.83
N GLU A 149 -27.80 -19.34 -11.31
CA GLU A 149 -28.76 -19.98 -12.22
C GLU A 149 -29.69 -20.91 -11.45
N TYR A 150 -31.00 -20.71 -11.59
CA TYR A 150 -32.05 -21.52 -10.96
C TYR A 150 -33.10 -21.90 -11.99
N GLN A 151 -33.95 -22.90 -11.71
CA GLN A 151 -34.91 -23.42 -12.70
C GLN A 151 -35.85 -22.34 -13.32
N GLY A 152 -36.08 -21.24 -12.60
CA GLY A 152 -36.90 -20.11 -13.07
C GLY A 152 -36.14 -18.93 -13.68
N GLY A 153 -34.82 -19.03 -13.91
CA GLY A 153 -34.01 -18.00 -14.56
C GLY A 153 -32.65 -17.75 -13.91
N ARG A 154 -32.19 -16.49 -13.92
CA ARG A 154 -30.89 -16.08 -13.37
C ARG A 154 -31.01 -14.87 -12.46
N SER A 155 -30.25 -14.86 -11.37
CA SER A 155 -30.10 -13.71 -10.48
C SER A 155 -28.66 -13.19 -10.53
N VAL A 156 -28.49 -11.90 -10.82
CA VAL A 156 -27.17 -11.24 -10.85
C VAL A 156 -26.99 -10.42 -9.58
N LEU A 157 -25.95 -10.72 -8.82
CA LEU A 157 -25.68 -10.15 -7.49
C LEU A 157 -24.37 -9.37 -7.50
N ARG A 158 -24.38 -8.14 -6.96
CA ARG A 158 -23.21 -7.28 -6.78
C ARG A 158 -23.30 -6.59 -5.42
N ASN A 159 -22.31 -6.74 -4.56
CA ASN A 159 -22.35 -6.19 -3.20
C ASN A 159 -23.65 -6.56 -2.47
N ARG A 160 -23.96 -7.87 -2.47
CA ARG A 160 -25.18 -8.45 -1.91
C ARG A 160 -24.86 -9.74 -1.16
N HIS A 161 -25.71 -10.01 -0.19
CA HIS A 161 -25.75 -11.26 0.56
C HIS A 161 -27.00 -12.04 0.17
N PHE A 162 -26.93 -13.36 0.20
CA PHE A 162 -28.07 -14.20 -0.17
C PHE A 162 -28.13 -15.50 0.63
N ARG A 163 -29.33 -16.06 0.70
CA ARG A 163 -29.61 -17.45 1.08
C ARG A 163 -30.21 -18.17 -0.11
N TRP A 164 -29.74 -19.37 -0.39
CA TRP A 164 -30.22 -20.17 -1.51
C TRP A 164 -30.57 -21.59 -1.08
N ASP A 165 -31.87 -21.80 -0.88
CA ASP A 165 -32.44 -23.05 -0.37
C ASP A 165 -32.31 -24.22 -1.35
N GLY A 166 -32.41 -24.00 -2.67
CA GLY A 166 -32.29 -25.05 -3.68
C GLY A 166 -32.19 -24.53 -5.11
N ALA A 167 -31.62 -25.31 -6.03
CA ALA A 167 -31.47 -24.93 -7.44
C ALA A 167 -32.81 -24.68 -8.16
N ALA A 168 -33.93 -25.18 -7.63
CA ALA A 168 -35.26 -24.95 -8.17
C ALA A 168 -35.81 -23.54 -7.86
N VAL A 169 -35.35 -22.92 -6.78
CA VAL A 169 -35.92 -21.67 -6.27
C VAL A 169 -34.99 -20.48 -6.47
N ARG A 170 -35.57 -19.29 -6.59
CA ARG A 170 -34.80 -18.05 -6.68
C ARG A 170 -34.06 -17.80 -5.34
N PRO A 171 -32.78 -17.38 -5.37
CA PRO A 171 -32.07 -16.96 -4.16
C PRO A 171 -32.76 -15.79 -3.46
N GLU A 172 -32.85 -15.86 -2.14
CA GLU A 172 -33.35 -14.79 -1.28
C GLU A 172 -32.22 -13.80 -0.97
N ILE A 173 -32.47 -12.50 -1.14
CA ILE A 173 -31.48 -11.46 -0.85
C ILE A 173 -31.58 -11.07 0.62
N LEU A 174 -30.46 -11.09 1.32
CA LEU A 174 -30.36 -10.73 2.72
C LEU A 174 -29.92 -9.28 2.86
N ALA A 175 -30.53 -8.55 3.81
CA ALA A 175 -30.19 -7.16 4.10
C ALA A 175 -28.85 -7.00 4.83
N GLN A 176 -28.43 -8.03 5.57
CA GLN A 176 -27.19 -8.08 6.34
C GLN A 176 -26.42 -9.36 6.01
N PRO A 177 -25.08 -9.37 6.16
CA PRO A 177 -24.29 -10.57 6.00
C PRO A 177 -24.75 -11.65 6.99
N PRO A 178 -24.83 -12.92 6.57
CA PRO A 178 -25.21 -14.00 7.48
C PRO A 178 -24.16 -14.15 8.58
N LEU A 179 -24.62 -14.21 9.84
CA LEU A 179 -23.80 -14.49 11.01
C LEU A 179 -23.56 -16.01 11.09
N LEU A 180 -22.64 -16.51 10.26
CA LEU A 180 -22.27 -17.91 10.23
C LEU A 180 -21.27 -18.21 11.36
N ALA A 181 -21.47 -19.33 12.06
CA ALA A 181 -20.68 -19.72 13.23
C ALA A 181 -19.16 -19.79 12.93
N VAL A 182 -18.78 -20.17 11.71
CA VAL A 182 -17.37 -20.22 11.24
C VAL A 182 -16.66 -18.87 11.22
N ASP A 183 -17.40 -17.76 11.09
CA ASP A 183 -16.80 -16.41 11.10
C ASP A 183 -16.75 -15.79 12.49
N GLN A 184 -17.45 -16.38 13.45
CA GLN A 184 -17.64 -15.80 14.78
C GLN A 184 -16.30 -15.66 15.55
N PRO A 185 -15.43 -16.69 15.65
CA PRO A 185 -14.16 -16.56 16.36
C PRO A 185 -13.21 -15.56 15.70
N ARG A 186 -13.24 -15.48 14.36
CA ARG A 186 -12.38 -14.56 13.60
C ARG A 186 -12.85 -13.11 13.74
N ARG A 187 -14.17 -12.86 13.76
CA ARG A 187 -14.72 -11.51 14.05
C ARG A 187 -14.45 -11.10 15.49
N GLU A 188 -14.61 -12.01 16.44
CA GLU A 188 -14.31 -11.76 17.86
C GLU A 188 -12.82 -11.47 18.06
N ALA A 189 -11.92 -12.25 17.46
CA ALA A 189 -10.48 -11.97 17.51
C ALA A 189 -10.11 -10.63 16.86
N ALA A 190 -10.72 -10.29 15.72
CA ALA A 190 -10.48 -9.01 15.06
C ALA A 190 -11.02 -7.82 15.88
N GLU A 191 -12.17 -7.97 16.53
CA GLU A 191 -12.74 -6.96 17.42
C GLU A 191 -11.90 -6.81 18.69
N GLN A 192 -11.48 -7.92 19.30
CA GLN A 192 -10.56 -7.90 20.45
C GLN A 192 -9.24 -7.22 20.09
N ALA A 193 -8.67 -7.51 18.92
CA ALA A 193 -7.47 -6.85 18.44
C ALA A 193 -7.69 -5.33 18.28
N ARG A 194 -8.82 -4.91 17.70
CA ARG A 194 -9.17 -3.48 17.57
C ARG A 194 -9.31 -2.79 18.92
N VAL A 195 -10.01 -3.40 19.87
CA VAL A 195 -10.18 -2.88 21.22
C VAL A 195 -8.84 -2.77 21.94
N ALA A 196 -7.96 -3.77 21.79
CA ALA A 196 -6.62 -3.76 22.36
C ALA A 196 -5.75 -2.64 21.77
N VAL A 197 -5.77 -2.46 20.44
CA VAL A 197 -5.07 -1.37 19.75
C VAL A 197 -5.58 0.00 20.23
N ALA A 198 -6.90 0.18 20.31
CA ALA A 198 -7.50 1.43 20.78
C ALA A 198 -7.12 1.75 22.23
N ALA A 199 -7.08 0.74 23.11
CA ALA A 199 -6.64 0.91 24.49
C ALA A 199 -5.15 1.29 24.58
N GLN A 200 -4.27 0.67 23.78
CA GLN A 200 -2.85 1.01 23.72
C GLN A 200 -2.62 2.43 23.19
N LEU A 201 -3.34 2.82 22.14
CA LEU A 201 -3.28 4.18 21.59
C LEU A 201 -3.69 5.21 22.64
N LYS A 202 -4.81 4.97 23.33
CA LYS A 202 -5.27 5.83 24.42
C LYS A 202 -4.21 5.96 25.52
N ALA A 203 -3.63 4.85 25.99
CA ALA A 203 -2.59 4.86 27.00
C ALA A 203 -1.34 5.64 26.55
N GLY A 204 -0.93 5.50 25.29
CA GLY A 204 0.18 6.28 24.72
C GLY A 204 -0.08 7.78 24.70
N ILE A 205 -1.31 8.19 24.35
CA ILE A 205 -1.72 9.60 24.33
C ILE A 205 -1.80 10.17 25.76
N GLU A 206 -2.32 9.40 26.71
CA GLU A 206 -2.37 9.79 28.13
C GLU A 206 -0.96 9.95 28.72
N ALA A 207 -0.04 9.01 28.41
CA ALA A 207 1.36 9.11 28.81
C ALA A 207 2.05 10.35 28.20
N PHE A 208 1.75 10.68 26.93
CA PHE A 208 2.26 11.89 26.30
C PHE A 208 1.77 13.17 27.00
N GLY A 209 0.48 13.20 27.36
CA GLY A 209 -0.13 14.30 28.11
C GLY A 209 0.42 14.43 29.54
N ALA A 210 0.88 13.33 30.13
CA ALA A 210 1.58 13.29 31.42
C ALA A 210 3.09 13.56 31.32
N GLU A 211 3.59 14.00 30.16
CA GLU A 211 5.01 14.26 29.88
C GLU A 211 5.94 13.04 30.03
N GLN A 212 5.38 11.83 29.98
CA GLN A 212 6.11 10.57 30.05
C GLN A 212 6.53 10.10 28.65
N ASP A 213 7.34 10.89 27.97
CA ASP A 213 7.67 10.72 26.54
C ASP A 213 8.21 9.33 26.18
N ALA A 214 9.09 8.76 27.00
CA ALA A 214 9.65 7.43 26.75
C ALA A 214 8.56 6.34 26.81
N VAL A 215 7.63 6.43 27.77
CA VAL A 215 6.51 5.50 27.92
C VAL A 215 5.53 5.67 26.76
N ALA A 216 5.21 6.92 26.41
CA ALA A 216 4.34 7.25 25.30
C ALA A 216 4.88 6.73 23.97
N ALA A 217 6.17 6.96 23.69
CA ALA A 217 6.82 6.52 22.47
C ALA A 217 6.79 4.99 22.32
N GLU A 218 7.09 4.25 23.38
CA GLU A 218 7.03 2.78 23.36
C GLU A 218 5.61 2.25 23.15
N ALA A 219 4.60 2.84 23.80
CA ALA A 219 3.21 2.46 23.58
C ALA A 219 2.77 2.72 22.12
N LEU A 220 3.09 3.89 21.57
CA LEU A 220 2.75 4.28 20.20
C LEU A 220 3.47 3.43 19.15
N LYS A 221 4.72 3.01 19.39
CA LYS A 221 5.43 2.07 18.50
C LYS A 221 4.72 0.71 18.42
N ARG A 222 4.27 0.16 19.56
CA ARG A 222 3.49 -1.10 19.58
C ARG A 222 2.17 -0.95 18.82
N VAL A 223 1.52 0.21 18.93
CA VAL A 223 0.32 0.52 18.12
C VAL A 223 0.66 0.48 16.63
N ARG A 224 1.79 1.04 16.20
CA ARG A 224 2.20 1.00 14.79
C ARG A 224 2.46 -0.42 14.28
N GLU A 225 3.04 -1.28 15.11
CA GLU A 225 3.27 -2.69 14.75
C GLU A 225 1.95 -3.46 14.56
N ALA A 226 0.96 -3.21 15.43
CA ALA A 226 -0.35 -3.86 15.37
C ALA A 226 -1.31 -3.22 14.34
N ALA A 227 -1.17 -1.93 14.09
CA ALA A 227 -2.00 -1.14 13.18
C ALA A 227 -1.14 -0.14 12.38
N PRO A 228 -0.50 -0.59 11.28
CA PRO A 228 0.41 0.24 10.49
C PRO A 228 -0.23 1.49 9.88
N GLY A 229 -1.56 1.52 9.74
CA GLY A 229 -2.32 2.64 9.17
C GLY A 229 -2.95 3.58 10.20
N GLU A 230 -2.61 3.49 11.49
CA GLU A 230 -3.14 4.38 12.52
C GLU A 230 -2.50 5.79 12.41
N PRO A 231 -3.24 6.82 11.95
CA PRO A 231 -2.67 8.11 11.59
C PRO A 231 -2.29 8.97 12.80
N LEU A 232 -2.73 8.64 14.02
CA LEU A 232 -2.35 9.42 15.20
C LEU A 232 -0.95 9.08 15.73
N VAL A 233 -0.46 7.86 15.48
CA VAL A 233 0.89 7.46 15.92
C VAL A 233 2.02 8.39 15.42
N PRO A 234 2.16 8.67 14.12
CA PRO A 234 3.23 9.54 13.63
C PRO A 234 3.07 10.98 14.13
N TYR A 235 1.83 11.45 14.33
CA TYR A 235 1.59 12.77 14.92
C TYR A 235 2.19 12.88 16.33
N TYR A 236 1.84 11.96 17.24
CA TYR A 236 2.34 12.01 18.61
C TYR A 236 3.84 11.70 18.72
N LEU A 237 4.37 10.77 17.91
CA LEU A 237 5.82 10.54 17.86
C LEU A 237 6.58 11.78 17.37
N GLY A 238 6.03 12.51 16.39
CA GLY A 238 6.60 13.78 15.94
C GLY A 238 6.59 14.85 17.04
N LEU A 239 5.51 14.96 17.82
CA LEU A 239 5.47 15.88 18.97
C LEU A 239 6.43 15.51 20.09
N ILE A 240 6.63 14.22 20.36
CA ILE A 240 7.63 13.72 21.32
C ILE A 240 9.03 14.11 20.84
N ALA A 241 9.34 13.88 19.56
CA ALA A 241 10.63 14.27 18.99
C ALA A 241 10.87 15.78 19.07
N LEU A 242 9.85 16.61 18.83
CA LEU A 242 9.91 18.06 19.05
C LEU A 242 10.27 18.42 20.49
N ARG A 243 9.65 17.77 21.48
CA ARG A 243 9.93 18.02 22.91
C ARG A 243 11.35 17.63 23.29
N GLN A 244 11.91 16.62 22.62
CA GLN A 244 13.28 16.14 22.79
C GLN A 244 14.31 16.96 22.00
N GLY A 245 13.87 17.88 21.14
CA GLY A 245 14.74 18.67 20.26
C GLY A 245 15.27 17.90 19.04
N ASP A 246 14.75 16.71 18.75
CA ASP A 246 15.09 15.94 17.56
C ASP A 246 14.23 16.41 16.38
N ASN A 247 14.65 17.52 15.77
CA ASN A 247 13.95 18.14 14.65
C ASN A 247 13.89 17.23 13.40
N ALA A 248 14.90 16.38 13.20
CA ALA A 248 14.96 15.50 12.04
C ALA A 248 13.90 14.39 12.14
N GLU A 249 13.81 13.75 13.31
CA GLU A 249 12.78 12.74 13.57
C GLU A 249 11.38 13.37 13.60
N ALA A 250 11.24 14.55 14.22
CA ALA A 250 9.98 15.31 14.20
C ALA A 250 9.50 15.61 12.79
N LEU A 251 10.38 16.10 11.92
CA LEU A 251 10.06 16.41 10.53
C LEU A 251 9.57 15.16 9.79
N ARG A 252 10.30 14.04 9.91
CA ARG A 252 9.97 12.77 9.26
C ARG A 252 8.59 12.25 9.68
N GLN A 253 8.32 12.26 10.97
CA GLN A 253 7.06 11.78 11.54
C GLN A 253 5.87 12.68 11.17
N LEU A 254 6.03 14.00 11.26
CA LEU A 254 4.97 14.94 10.91
C LEU A 254 4.68 14.98 9.39
N GLN A 255 5.70 14.80 8.54
CA GLN A 255 5.50 14.62 7.09
C GLN A 255 4.74 13.33 6.79
N GLN A 256 5.03 12.25 7.52
CA GLN A 256 4.28 11.01 7.40
C GLN A 256 2.81 11.21 7.80
N TYR A 257 2.56 11.85 8.94
CA TYR A 257 1.21 12.18 9.38
C TYR A 257 0.44 13.02 8.34
N ALA A 258 1.05 14.07 7.79
CA ALA A 258 0.41 14.91 6.78
C ALA A 258 0.04 14.16 5.48
N ARG A 259 0.74 13.06 5.17
CA ARG A 259 0.41 12.18 4.03
C ARG A 259 -0.70 11.18 4.38
N GLU A 260 -0.69 10.65 5.59
CA GLU A 260 -1.66 9.65 6.07
C GLU A 260 -3.03 10.27 6.41
N ASP A 261 -3.06 11.50 6.95
CA ASP A 261 -4.27 12.24 7.30
C ASP A 261 -4.14 13.76 7.00
N PRO A 262 -4.35 14.17 5.73
CA PRO A 262 -4.24 15.57 5.33
C PRO A 262 -5.23 16.51 6.04
N GLU A 263 -6.44 16.05 6.31
CA GLU A 263 -7.48 16.83 6.97
C GLU A 263 -7.13 17.05 8.45
N GLY A 264 -6.74 15.99 9.16
CA GLY A 264 -6.29 16.08 10.54
C GLY A 264 -4.98 16.86 10.70
N ALA A 265 -4.07 16.81 9.73
CA ALA A 265 -2.87 17.64 9.71
C ALA A 265 -3.21 19.13 9.57
N THR A 266 -4.17 19.46 8.71
CA THR A 266 -4.64 20.85 8.53
C THR A 266 -5.32 21.36 9.80
N ALA A 267 -6.21 20.57 10.41
CA ALA A 267 -6.91 20.93 11.64
C ALA A 267 -5.96 21.15 12.84
N ARG A 268 -4.80 20.49 12.84
CA ARG A 268 -3.76 20.60 13.89
C ARG A 268 -2.59 21.50 13.50
N GLU A 269 -2.73 22.25 12.40
CA GLU A 269 -1.73 23.19 11.88
C GLU A 269 -0.33 22.61 11.60
N VAL A 270 -0.23 21.29 11.39
CA VAL A 270 1.04 20.59 11.12
C VAL A 270 1.82 21.16 9.93
N PRO A 271 1.19 21.59 8.82
CA PRO A 271 1.92 22.23 7.72
C PRO A 271 2.73 23.45 8.15
N LYS A 272 2.25 24.25 9.10
CA LYS A 272 3.01 25.40 9.63
C LYS A 272 4.26 24.94 10.38
N THR A 273 4.10 23.93 11.24
CA THR A 273 5.21 23.31 11.98
C THR A 273 6.26 22.74 11.04
N LEU A 274 5.83 22.05 9.97
CA LEU A 274 6.73 21.50 8.96
C LEU A 274 7.56 22.60 8.28
N THR A 275 6.96 23.73 7.91
CA THR A 275 7.70 24.86 7.33
C THR A 275 8.78 25.41 8.27
N VAL A 276 8.47 25.53 9.56
CA VAL A 276 9.43 25.98 10.58
C VAL A 276 10.56 24.97 10.73
N LEU A 277 10.24 23.67 10.82
CA LEU A 277 11.25 22.61 10.97
C LEU A 277 12.17 22.49 9.75
N SER A 278 11.62 22.53 8.54
CA SER A 278 12.42 22.51 7.31
C SER A 278 13.37 23.69 7.25
N SER A 279 12.91 24.89 7.64
CA SER A 279 13.76 26.09 7.67
C SER A 279 14.90 25.96 8.68
N ALA A 280 14.61 25.44 9.88
CA ALA A 280 15.61 25.23 10.92
C ALA A 280 16.64 24.15 10.53
N GLN A 281 16.19 23.07 9.89
CA GLN A 281 17.07 22.01 9.41
C GLN A 281 18.01 22.50 8.30
N LEU A 282 17.49 23.28 7.33
CA LEU A 282 18.31 23.92 6.31
C LEU A 282 19.39 24.82 6.93
N GLN A 283 19.04 25.61 7.95
CA GLN A 283 20.01 26.44 8.67
C GLN A 283 21.11 25.62 9.35
N GLN A 284 20.75 24.51 10.01
CA GLN A 284 21.72 23.61 10.65
C GLN A 284 22.64 22.94 9.63
N GLU A 285 22.12 22.47 8.50
CA GLU A 285 22.92 21.90 7.42
C GLU A 285 23.93 22.91 6.87
N VAL A 286 23.49 24.15 6.70
CA VAL A 286 24.31 25.27 6.24
C VAL A 286 25.42 25.59 7.25
N GLN A 287 25.10 25.72 8.53
CA GLN A 287 26.10 25.95 9.57
C GLN A 287 27.12 24.81 9.64
N ALA A 288 26.67 23.57 9.53
CA ALA A 288 27.56 22.42 9.49
C ALA A 288 28.46 22.40 8.24
N ALA A 289 27.94 22.83 7.09
CA ALA A 289 28.72 22.98 5.85
C ALA A 289 29.78 24.09 5.97
N VAL A 290 29.43 25.23 6.57
CA VAL A 290 30.38 26.33 6.85
C VAL A 290 31.42 25.91 7.88
N ALA A 291 31.03 25.21 8.95
CA ALA A 291 31.98 24.70 9.96
C ALA A 291 33.00 23.71 9.36
N ARG A 292 32.57 22.94 8.36
CA ARG A 292 33.41 22.03 7.58
C ARG A 292 33.98 22.68 6.32
N GLU A 293 34.00 24.01 6.19
CA GLU A 293 34.45 24.72 4.98
C GLU A 293 35.82 24.23 4.48
N ARG A 294 36.75 23.93 5.40
CA ARG A 294 38.10 23.41 5.06
C ARG A 294 38.11 22.01 4.46
N GLU A 295 37.12 21.17 4.79
CA GLU A 295 36.98 19.81 4.25
C GLU A 295 36.10 19.81 2.99
N VAL A 296 35.03 20.61 2.98
CA VAL A 296 34.12 20.79 1.84
C VAL A 296 34.81 21.46 0.66
N ALA A 297 35.75 22.39 0.90
CA ALA A 297 36.53 23.04 -0.16
C ALA A 297 37.54 22.12 -0.87
N VAL A 298 37.81 20.93 -0.33
CA VAL A 298 38.72 19.92 -0.91
C VAL A 298 37.94 18.83 -1.67
N ALA A 299 36.64 18.67 -1.40
CA ALA A 299 35.78 17.72 -2.10
C ALA A 299 35.49 18.19 -3.54
N GLU A 300 35.54 17.26 -4.51
CA GLU A 300 35.20 17.60 -5.89
C GLU A 300 33.73 18.07 -6.01
N PRO A 301 33.46 19.08 -6.87
CA PRO A 301 32.12 19.55 -7.17
C PRO A 301 31.23 18.42 -7.69
N GLU A 302 29.92 18.53 -7.47
CA GLU A 302 28.97 17.56 -8.00
C GLU A 302 28.86 17.73 -9.53
N PRO A 303 29.16 16.69 -10.35
CA PRO A 303 29.16 16.82 -11.80
C PRO A 303 27.79 17.24 -12.35
N GLY A 304 27.76 18.23 -13.23
CA GLY A 304 26.53 18.79 -13.80
C GLY A 304 25.76 19.71 -12.86
N SER A 305 26.29 20.05 -11.69
CA SER A 305 25.59 20.94 -10.74
C SER A 305 25.79 22.43 -11.06
N ILE A 306 24.70 23.20 -10.94
CA ILE A 306 24.72 24.65 -11.12
C ILE A 306 24.07 25.34 -9.92
N ALA A 307 24.79 26.30 -9.32
CA ALA A 307 24.22 27.22 -8.35
C ALA A 307 23.86 28.54 -9.02
N VAL A 308 22.65 29.05 -8.77
CA VAL A 308 22.21 30.38 -9.21
C VAL A 308 22.12 31.27 -7.99
N GLN A 309 22.96 32.31 -7.93
CA GLN A 309 22.90 33.29 -6.86
C GLN A 309 21.84 34.36 -7.14
N ALA A 310 21.45 35.10 -6.10
CA ALA A 310 20.63 36.30 -6.28
C ALA A 310 21.38 37.33 -7.13
N PHE A 311 20.68 37.95 -8.09
CA PHE A 311 21.26 39.00 -8.92
C PHE A 311 21.43 40.29 -8.11
N VAL A 312 22.53 41.02 -8.31
CA VAL A 312 22.75 42.28 -7.59
C VAL A 312 22.16 43.45 -8.37
N ASN A 313 21.26 44.20 -7.74
CA ASN A 313 20.73 45.45 -8.30
C ASN A 313 21.77 46.56 -8.17
N ARG A 314 22.15 47.20 -9.28
CA ARG A 314 23.03 48.37 -9.32
C ARG A 314 22.30 49.69 -9.63
N GLY A 315 20.98 49.63 -9.84
CA GLY A 315 20.11 50.78 -10.07
C GLY A 315 19.26 51.11 -8.84
N ASP A 316 18.03 51.59 -9.08
CA ASP A 316 17.14 52.05 -8.02
C ASP A 316 16.72 50.92 -7.05
N GLU A 317 16.81 51.20 -5.74
CA GLU A 317 16.51 50.28 -4.65
C GLU A 317 15.07 49.75 -4.67
N GLN A 318 14.12 50.47 -5.28
CA GLN A 318 12.74 50.00 -5.46
C GLN A 318 12.64 48.68 -6.23
N TYR A 319 13.65 48.35 -7.07
CA TYR A 319 13.71 47.12 -7.85
C TYR A 319 14.43 45.96 -7.14
N ARG A 320 14.77 46.09 -5.85
CA ARG A 320 15.47 45.03 -5.10
C ARG A 320 14.72 43.69 -5.10
N ALA A 321 13.39 43.69 -5.19
CA ALA A 321 12.61 42.45 -5.31
C ALA A 321 12.84 41.72 -6.65
N MET A 322 13.21 42.44 -7.72
CA MET A 322 13.43 41.87 -9.06
C MET A 322 14.68 40.99 -9.12
N ALA A 323 15.69 41.27 -8.30
CA ALA A 323 16.87 40.41 -8.07
C ALA A 323 16.48 38.95 -7.83
N LYS A 324 15.50 38.77 -6.95
CA LYS A 324 14.98 37.46 -6.53
C LYS A 324 14.09 36.82 -7.59
N GLY A 325 13.39 37.64 -8.37
CA GLY A 325 12.55 37.18 -9.49
C GLY A 325 13.38 36.65 -10.65
N LEU A 326 14.43 37.37 -11.05
CA LEU A 326 15.35 36.97 -12.13
C LEU A 326 16.04 35.63 -11.83
N ALA A 327 16.56 35.47 -10.62
CA ALA A 327 17.15 34.20 -10.19
C ALA A 327 16.13 33.05 -10.25
N ALA A 328 14.89 33.28 -9.83
CA ALA A 328 13.83 32.25 -9.87
C ALA A 328 13.47 31.84 -11.31
N MET A 329 13.42 32.79 -12.25
CA MET A 329 13.16 32.49 -13.66
C MET A 329 14.29 31.63 -14.26
N ILE A 330 15.55 31.99 -14.00
CA ILE A 330 16.70 31.22 -14.48
C ILE A 330 16.73 29.82 -13.87
N ILE A 331 16.48 29.69 -12.57
CA ILE A 331 16.38 28.38 -11.90
C ILE A 331 15.27 27.54 -12.55
N ALA A 332 14.09 28.11 -12.77
CA ALA A 332 12.97 27.38 -13.37
C ALA A 332 13.27 26.85 -14.78
N ASP A 333 14.08 27.58 -15.56
CA ASP A 333 14.48 27.15 -16.89
C ASP A 333 15.64 26.14 -16.86
N LEU A 334 16.62 26.32 -15.97
CA LEU A 334 17.73 25.37 -15.82
C LEU A 334 17.27 24.01 -15.28
N THR A 335 16.26 23.97 -14.42
CA THR A 335 15.67 22.72 -13.91
C THR A 335 15.04 21.86 -15.02
N LYS A 336 14.71 22.44 -16.18
CA LYS A 336 14.16 21.70 -17.33
C LYS A 336 15.24 21.06 -18.21
N VAL A 337 16.53 21.35 -17.98
CA VAL A 337 17.62 20.85 -18.82
C VAL A 337 18.07 19.47 -18.31
N PRO A 338 17.97 18.40 -19.13
CA PRO A 338 18.41 17.08 -18.74
C PRO A 338 19.92 17.05 -18.47
N GLY A 339 20.31 16.51 -17.31
CA GLY A 339 21.72 16.41 -16.90
C GLY A 339 22.27 17.62 -16.14
N LEU A 340 21.43 18.62 -15.82
CA LEU A 340 21.80 19.69 -14.89
C LEU A 340 21.08 19.51 -13.53
N THR A 341 21.85 19.62 -12.45
CA THR A 341 21.33 19.61 -11.07
C THR A 341 21.38 21.03 -10.54
N VAL A 342 20.23 21.70 -10.42
CA VAL A 342 20.16 23.06 -9.87
C VAL A 342 20.10 22.98 -8.34
N LEU A 343 21.06 23.63 -7.67
CA LEU A 343 21.12 23.64 -6.21
C LEU A 343 20.04 24.55 -5.59
N GLU A 344 19.50 24.13 -4.45
CA GLU A 344 18.35 24.79 -3.80
C GLU A 344 18.65 26.23 -3.36
N ARG A 345 17.82 27.17 -3.81
CA ARG A 345 17.95 28.61 -3.56
C ARG A 345 18.00 28.98 -2.07
N GLU A 346 17.18 28.34 -1.25
CA GLU A 346 17.12 28.64 0.19
C GLU A 346 18.44 28.28 0.87
N LYS A 347 19.02 27.14 0.49
CA LYS A 347 20.35 26.71 0.93
C LYS A 347 21.45 27.67 0.47
N VAL A 348 21.38 28.17 -0.77
CA VAL A 348 22.31 29.20 -1.29
C VAL A 348 22.25 30.46 -0.45
N GLN A 349 21.05 31.02 -0.21
CA GLN A 349 20.92 32.27 0.55
C GLN A 349 21.39 32.09 2.00
N LEU A 350 21.03 30.99 2.65
CA LEU A 350 21.44 30.70 4.02
C LEU A 350 22.97 30.56 4.14
N LEU A 351 23.63 29.89 3.18
CA LEU A 351 25.09 29.82 3.14
C LEU A 351 25.73 31.21 3.06
N LEU A 352 25.14 32.10 2.26
CA LEU A 352 25.65 33.46 2.07
C LEU A 352 25.48 34.32 3.33
N ASP A 353 24.31 34.24 3.96
CA ASP A 353 24.00 34.96 5.20
C ASP A 353 24.94 34.51 6.34
N GLU A 354 25.18 33.20 6.49
CA GLU A 354 26.10 32.63 7.50
C GLU A 354 27.56 33.02 7.24
N MET A 355 27.99 33.11 5.98
CA MET A 355 29.33 33.60 5.61
C MET A 355 29.51 35.11 5.82
N LYS A 356 28.47 35.83 6.22
CA LYS A 356 28.40 37.31 6.30
C LYS A 356 28.73 38.00 4.98
N LEU A 357 28.53 37.30 3.86
CA LEU A 357 28.66 37.87 2.53
C LEU A 357 27.33 38.53 2.17
N GLY A 358 27.19 39.82 2.45
CA GLY A 358 26.06 40.61 1.94
C GLY A 358 26.09 40.74 0.42
N ASP A 359 25.07 41.37 -0.18
CA ASP A 359 24.91 41.56 -1.63
C ASP A 359 26.19 42.14 -2.31
N ALA A 360 26.96 42.97 -1.59
CA ALA A 360 28.21 43.56 -2.06
C ALA A 360 29.41 42.58 -2.12
N GLY A 361 29.43 41.55 -1.28
CA GLY A 361 30.50 40.54 -1.25
C GLY A 361 30.42 39.55 -2.43
N LEU A 362 29.24 39.38 -3.01
CA LEU A 362 28.95 38.50 -4.15
C LEU A 362 29.29 39.13 -5.51
N ALA A 363 29.29 40.46 -5.56
CA ALA A 363 29.73 41.20 -6.74
C ALA A 363 31.24 41.06 -7.01
N ASN A 364 32.00 40.53 -6.04
CA ASN A 364 33.42 40.22 -6.20
C ASN A 364 33.61 38.74 -6.62
N PRO A 365 34.35 38.46 -7.72
CA PRO A 365 34.68 37.11 -8.17
C PRO A 365 35.18 36.16 -7.05
N ASP A 366 35.97 36.66 -6.11
CA ASP A 366 36.51 35.84 -5.01
C ASP A 366 35.42 35.34 -4.05
N GLY A 367 34.41 36.18 -3.77
CA GLY A 367 33.25 35.83 -2.96
C GLY A 367 32.35 34.80 -3.66
N ALA A 368 32.17 34.95 -4.97
CA ALA A 368 31.41 34.01 -5.80
C ALA A 368 32.07 32.62 -5.87
N VAL A 369 33.40 32.56 -6.04
CA VAL A 369 34.15 31.30 -6.06
C VAL A 369 34.11 30.59 -4.71
N ARG A 370 34.25 31.34 -3.61
CA ARG A 370 34.19 30.78 -2.25
C ARG A 370 32.81 30.20 -1.94
N SER A 371 31.75 30.93 -2.28
CA SER A 371 30.36 30.46 -2.16
C SER A 371 30.13 29.21 -3.02
N GLY A 372 30.60 29.20 -4.27
CA GLY A 372 30.49 28.06 -5.19
C GLY A 372 31.09 26.77 -4.66
N ARG A 373 32.29 26.85 -4.06
CA ARG A 373 32.98 25.70 -3.46
C ARG A 373 32.23 25.11 -2.27
N LEU A 374 31.67 25.94 -1.40
CA LEU A 374 30.85 25.50 -0.27
C LEU A 374 29.53 24.84 -0.71
N MET A 375 28.97 25.32 -1.81
CA MET A 375 27.79 24.72 -2.44
C MET A 375 28.12 23.43 -3.21
N ARG A 376 29.41 23.09 -3.38
CA ARG A 376 29.89 22.01 -4.26
C ARG A 376 29.35 22.12 -5.70
N ALA A 377 29.06 23.34 -6.14
CA ALA A 377 28.55 23.59 -7.48
C ALA A 377 29.69 23.52 -8.49
N GLU A 378 29.52 22.78 -9.59
CA GLU A 378 30.48 22.77 -10.69
C GLU A 378 30.54 24.15 -11.36
N LYS A 379 29.38 24.81 -11.50
CA LYS A 379 29.27 26.14 -12.08
C LYS A 379 28.40 27.04 -11.21
N VAL A 380 28.76 28.31 -11.13
CA VAL A 380 27.99 29.33 -10.42
C VAL A 380 27.58 30.41 -11.40
N ILE A 381 26.29 30.74 -11.42
CA ILE A 381 25.75 31.88 -12.15
C ILE A 381 25.63 33.05 -11.19
N VAL A 382 26.36 34.12 -11.52
CA VAL A 382 26.28 35.42 -10.87
C VAL A 382 25.90 36.46 -11.92
N GLY A 383 25.20 37.51 -11.50
CA GLY A 383 24.82 38.57 -12.42
C GLY A 383 24.41 39.84 -11.69
N ASN A 384 24.59 40.95 -12.39
CA ASN A 384 24.14 42.25 -11.96
C ASN A 384 23.08 42.74 -12.95
N PHE A 385 22.12 43.51 -12.47
CA PHE A 385 21.16 44.21 -13.33
C PHE A 385 21.02 45.65 -12.87
N GLU A 386 20.65 46.51 -13.80
CA GLU A 386 20.42 47.93 -13.56
C GLU A 386 19.13 48.30 -14.28
N VAL A 387 18.23 48.98 -13.55
CA VAL A 387 17.03 49.59 -14.10
C VAL A 387 17.21 51.09 -13.92
N GLN A 388 17.25 51.81 -15.03
CA GLN A 388 17.43 53.26 -15.09
C GLN A 388 16.12 54.02 -14.90
#